data_AF-A0A1S6JGG9-F1
#
_entry.id   AF-A0A1S6JGG9-F1
#
_cell.length_a   1.000
_cell.length_b   1.000
_cell.length_c   1.000
_cell.angle_alpha   90.00
_cell.angle_beta   90.00
_cell.angle_gamma   90.00
#
_symmetry.space_group_name_H-M   'P 1'
#
loop_
_entity.id
_entity.type
_entity.pdbx_description
1 polymer ?
#
loop_
_entity_poly.entity_id
_entity_poly.type
_entity_poly.pdbx_seq_one_letter_code
_entity_poly.pdbx_strand_id
1 'polypeptide(L)'
;MDDLVQWLRSQLDEDERTARTACEYAEAEWRLDEDGETVLWWPPEPHIAEKEREKGLPVVSDHWRGQTISPGGTRIAPHIAEHDPARVLREIDAKRQMLARVVNHANLMGRDEIHGDLLRLLALPYADRPGYRKEWRP
;
A
#
# COMPACT_ATOMS: atom_id res chain seq x y z
N MET A 1 8.85 25.03 -5.24
CA MET A 1 8.52 24.17 -4.09
C MET A 1 7.04 23.84 -4.03
N ASP A 2 6.14 24.75 -4.38
CA ASP A 2 4.71 24.45 -4.40
C ASP A 2 4.35 23.39 -5.45
N ASP A 3 5.03 23.38 -6.59
CA ASP A 3 4.98 22.29 -7.58
C ASP A 3 5.28 20.91 -6.95
N LEU A 4 6.32 20.81 -6.12
CA LEU A 4 6.70 19.57 -5.44
C LEU A 4 5.62 19.14 -4.44
N VAL A 5 5.05 20.09 -3.69
CA VAL A 5 3.95 19.82 -2.74
C VAL A 5 2.71 19.31 -3.48
N GLN A 6 2.32 19.97 -4.57
CA GLN A 6 1.18 19.56 -5.38
C GLN A 6 1.40 18.19 -6.00
N TRP A 7 2.58 17.95 -6.55
CA TRP A 7 2.95 16.66 -7.12
C TRP A 7 2.94 15.54 -6.08
N LEU A 8 3.52 15.76 -4.89
CA LEU A 8 3.49 14.81 -3.77
C LEU A 8 2.08 14.44 -3.34
N ARG A 9 1.16 15.42 -3.26
CA ARG A 9 -0.26 15.15 -2.95
C ARG A 9 -0.87 14.21 -3.98
N SER A 10 -0.64 14.49 -5.27
CA SER A 10 -1.13 13.63 -6.35
C SER A 10 -0.56 12.21 -6.28
N GLN A 11 0.70 12.03 -5.87
CA GLN A 11 1.28 10.69 -5.71
C GLN A 11 0.64 9.94 -4.54
N LEU A 12 0.41 10.61 -3.41
CA LEU A 12 -0.26 10.01 -2.25
C LEU A 12 -1.73 9.68 -2.56
N ASP A 13 -2.43 10.51 -3.34
CA ASP A 13 -3.80 10.24 -3.81
C ASP A 13 -3.85 9.01 -4.74
N GLU A 14 -2.85 8.85 -5.61
CA GLU A 14 -2.72 7.67 -6.48
C GLU A 14 -2.51 6.39 -5.66
N ASP A 15 -1.54 6.42 -4.74
CA ASP A 15 -1.21 5.28 -3.89
C ASP A 15 -2.39 4.87 -3.02
N GLU A 16 -3.10 5.85 -2.46
CA GLU A 16 -4.28 5.59 -1.64
C GLU A 16 -5.37 4.91 -2.46
N ARG A 17 -5.62 5.38 -3.69
CA ARG A 17 -6.61 4.78 -4.56
C ARG A 17 -6.25 3.34 -4.89
N THR A 18 -4.99 3.07 -5.27
CA THR A 18 -4.52 1.71 -5.54
C THR A 18 -4.69 0.80 -4.31
N ALA A 19 -4.31 1.26 -3.12
CA ALA A 19 -4.47 0.49 -1.89
C ALA A 19 -5.94 0.25 -1.54
N ARG A 20 -6.81 1.25 -1.69
CA ARG A 20 -8.27 1.09 -1.47
C ARG A 20 -8.90 0.13 -2.46
N THR A 21 -8.53 0.20 -3.73
CA THR A 21 -8.99 -0.76 -4.74
C THR A 21 -8.59 -2.17 -4.35
N ALA A 22 -7.37 -2.41 -3.84
CA ALA A 22 -7.00 -3.74 -3.35
C ALA A 22 -7.95 -4.23 -2.23
N CYS A 23 -8.35 -3.36 -1.29
CA CYS A 23 -9.31 -3.69 -0.23
C CYS A 23 -10.75 -3.94 -0.72
N GLU A 24 -11.12 -3.47 -1.92
CA GLU A 24 -12.44 -3.75 -2.50
C GLU A 24 -12.52 -5.17 -3.08
N TYR A 25 -11.39 -5.71 -3.54
CA TYR A 25 -11.30 -7.03 -4.16
C TYR A 25 -10.80 -8.11 -3.20
N ALA A 26 -10.16 -7.75 -2.08
CA ALA A 26 -9.55 -8.67 -1.13
C ALA A 26 -9.62 -8.11 0.29
N GLU A 27 -9.31 -8.94 1.30
CA GLU A 27 -9.13 -8.45 2.67
C GLU A 27 -7.96 -7.47 2.73
N ALA A 28 -8.09 -6.44 3.57
CA ALA A 28 -7.07 -5.40 3.74
C ALA A 28 -5.86 -5.87 4.55
N GLU A 29 -6.03 -6.93 5.35
CA GLU A 29 -4.99 -7.53 6.18
C GLU A 29 -4.57 -8.86 5.55
N TRP A 30 -3.31 -8.95 5.16
CA TRP A 30 -2.80 -10.15 4.49
C TRP A 30 -2.09 -11.05 5.49
N ARG A 31 -2.23 -12.37 5.30
CA ARG A 31 -1.71 -13.38 6.23
C ARG A 31 -0.88 -14.40 5.49
N LEU A 32 -0.05 -15.13 6.22
CA LEU A 32 0.67 -16.28 5.67
C LEU A 32 -0.09 -17.56 5.99
N ASP A 33 0.08 -18.57 5.14
CA ASP A 33 -0.22 -19.95 5.50
C ASP A 33 0.80 -20.50 6.52
N GLU A 34 0.58 -21.73 6.99
CA GLU A 34 1.43 -22.37 8.00
C GLU A 34 2.87 -22.56 7.53
N ASP A 35 3.07 -22.78 6.23
CA ASP A 35 4.38 -22.98 5.61
C ASP A 35 5.10 -21.65 5.30
N GLY A 36 4.39 -20.52 5.38
CA GLY A 36 4.95 -19.19 5.08
C GLY A 36 5.22 -18.95 3.59
N GLU A 37 4.64 -19.76 2.70
CA GLU A 37 4.86 -19.73 1.25
C GLU A 37 3.70 -19.07 0.48
N THR A 38 2.51 -19.05 1.08
CA THR A 38 1.31 -18.47 0.48
C THR A 38 0.88 -17.23 1.23
N VAL A 39 0.61 -16.15 0.48
CA VAL A 39 -0.03 -14.95 1.03
C VAL A 39 -1.54 -15.09 0.85
N LEU A 40 -2.25 -15.18 1.96
CA LEU A 40 -3.70 -15.30 2.08
C LEU A 40 -4.31 -13.90 2.19
N TRP A 41 -5.25 -13.59 1.31
CA TRP A 41 -5.94 -12.31 1.27
C TRP A 41 -7.41 -12.42 0.84
N TRP A 42 -7.90 -13.62 0.54
CA TRP A 42 -9.30 -13.84 0.19
C TRP A 42 -9.99 -14.65 1.29
N PRO A 43 -10.98 -14.09 1.99
CA PRO A 43 -11.65 -14.80 3.09
C PRO A 43 -12.53 -15.93 2.56
N PRO A 44 -12.81 -16.95 3.39
CA PRO A 44 -13.82 -17.96 3.09
C PRO A 44 -15.17 -17.33 2.75
N GLU A 45 -15.89 -17.94 1.80
CA GLU A 45 -17.22 -17.56 1.36
C GLU A 45 -18.21 -18.71 1.61
N PRO A 46 -18.73 -18.88 2.84
CA PRO A 46 -19.55 -20.04 3.22
C PRO A 46 -20.80 -20.23 2.35
N HIS A 47 -21.37 -19.12 1.86
CA HIS A 47 -22.53 -19.10 0.99
C HIS A 47 -22.23 -19.61 -0.44
N ILE A 48 -20.98 -19.49 -0.90
CA ILE A 48 -20.51 -20.12 -2.14
C ILE A 48 -20.26 -21.60 -1.88
N ALA A 49 -19.68 -21.95 -0.73
CA ALA A 49 -19.37 -23.33 -0.37
C ALA A 49 -20.62 -24.20 -0.26
N GLU A 50 -21.73 -23.64 0.23
CA GLU A 50 -23.04 -24.31 0.23
C GLU A 50 -23.52 -24.62 -1.19
N LYS A 51 -23.46 -23.64 -2.10
CA LYS A 51 -23.84 -23.84 -3.51
C LYS A 51 -22.94 -24.83 -4.24
N GLU A 52 -21.65 -24.89 -3.90
CA GLU A 52 -20.72 -25.89 -4.42
C GLU A 52 -21.18 -27.31 -4.01
N ARG A 53 -21.50 -27.50 -2.72
CA ARG A 53 -22.04 -28.77 -2.19
C ARG A 53 -23.33 -29.20 -2.87
N GLU A 54 -24.30 -28.30 -2.99
CA GLU A 54 -25.59 -28.58 -3.64
C GLU A 54 -25.43 -29.04 -5.10
N LYS A 55 -24.43 -28.51 -5.80
CA LYS A 55 -24.12 -28.86 -7.19
C LYS A 55 -23.20 -30.07 -7.33
N GLY A 56 -22.76 -30.68 -6.23
CA GLY A 56 -21.78 -31.76 -6.24
C GLY A 56 -20.40 -31.34 -6.77
N LEU A 57 -20.06 -30.06 -6.65
CA LEU A 57 -18.74 -29.52 -7.03
C LEU A 57 -17.75 -29.65 -5.87
N PRO A 58 -16.43 -29.71 -6.14
CA PRO A 58 -15.42 -29.56 -5.10
C PRO A 58 -15.62 -28.26 -4.32
N VAL A 59 -15.62 -28.35 -2.99
CA VAL A 59 -15.75 -27.18 -2.10
C VAL A 59 -14.39 -26.54 -1.94
N VAL A 60 -14.20 -25.38 -2.57
CA VAL A 60 -12.94 -24.62 -2.51
C VAL A 60 -13.10 -23.21 -1.94
N SER A 61 -14.33 -22.84 -1.60
CA SER A 61 -14.66 -21.52 -1.09
C SER A 61 -14.79 -21.46 0.44
N ASP A 62 -14.63 -22.58 1.14
CA ASP A 62 -14.70 -22.63 2.60
C ASP A 62 -13.36 -22.41 3.32
N HIS A 63 -12.28 -22.20 2.57
CA HIS A 63 -10.94 -21.91 3.09
C HIS A 63 -10.43 -20.54 2.63
N TRP A 64 -9.45 -20.03 3.36
CA TRP A 64 -8.71 -18.83 2.96
C TRP A 64 -7.96 -19.09 1.66
N ARG A 65 -8.07 -18.18 0.70
CA ARG A 65 -7.36 -18.28 -0.58
C ARG A 65 -6.32 -17.16 -0.71
N GLY A 66 -5.33 -17.43 -1.53
CA GLY A 66 -4.15 -16.60 -1.67
C GLY A 66 -3.31 -16.96 -2.87
N GLN A 67 -2.10 -16.41 -2.92
CA GLN A 67 -1.12 -16.74 -3.95
C GLN A 67 0.14 -17.35 -3.35
N THR A 68 0.48 -18.54 -3.81
CA THR A 68 1.73 -19.21 -3.45
C THR A 68 2.86 -18.58 -4.27
N ILE A 69 3.89 -18.11 -3.56
CA ILE A 69 5.10 -17.61 -4.20
C ILE A 69 6.07 -18.80 -4.31
N SER A 70 6.54 -19.09 -5.53
CA SER A 70 7.31 -20.30 -5.89
C SER A 70 8.11 -20.95 -4.75
N PRO A 71 8.04 -22.28 -4.57
CA PRO A 71 8.72 -22.98 -3.48
C PRO A 71 10.22 -22.67 -3.50
N GLY A 72 10.74 -22.21 -2.36
CA GLY A 72 12.13 -21.75 -2.18
C GLY A 72 12.33 -20.22 -2.16
N GLY A 73 11.31 -19.41 -2.46
CA GLY A 73 11.31 -17.95 -2.35
C GLY A 73 11.16 -17.44 -0.92
N THR A 74 12.05 -17.87 -0.02
CA THR A 74 11.95 -17.86 1.46
C THR A 74 11.77 -16.52 2.18
N ARG A 75 11.57 -15.39 1.46
CA ARG A 75 11.32 -14.07 2.07
C ARG A 75 10.31 -13.20 1.32
N ILE A 76 9.81 -13.64 0.16
CA ILE A 76 8.92 -12.81 -0.66
C ILE A 76 7.52 -12.79 -0.07
N ALA A 77 6.93 -13.96 0.22
CA ALA A 77 5.60 -14.03 0.83
C ALA A 77 5.51 -13.24 2.15
N PRO A 78 6.47 -13.39 3.10
CA PRO A 78 6.51 -12.53 4.28
C PRO A 78 6.56 -11.04 3.97
N HIS A 79 7.39 -10.61 3.03
CA HIS A 79 7.48 -9.19 2.65
C HIS A 79 6.15 -8.66 2.11
N ILE A 80 5.48 -9.43 1.24
CA ILE A 80 4.18 -9.07 0.66
C ILE A 80 3.13 -8.97 1.77
N ALA A 81 3.02 -9.97 2.64
CA ALA A 81 2.07 -9.95 3.77
C ALA A 81 2.33 -8.77 4.73
N GLU A 82 3.60 -8.44 4.96
CA GLU A 82 3.99 -7.30 5.81
C GLU A 82 3.63 -5.95 5.19
N HIS A 83 3.44 -5.87 3.86
CA HIS A 83 3.13 -4.66 3.11
C HIS A 83 1.68 -4.68 2.62
N ASP A 84 0.77 -5.16 3.47
CA ASP A 84 -0.66 -5.25 3.20
C ASP A 84 -1.31 -3.87 2.93
N PRO A 85 -2.47 -3.84 2.25
CA PRO A 85 -3.19 -2.61 1.98
C PRO A 85 -3.49 -1.78 3.22
N ALA A 86 -3.85 -2.42 4.34
CA ALA A 86 -4.15 -1.72 5.59
C ALA A 86 -2.94 -0.94 6.13
N ARG A 87 -1.74 -1.52 6.11
CA ARG A 87 -0.49 -0.84 6.47
C ARG A 87 -0.18 0.27 5.49
N VAL A 88 -0.26 0.02 4.19
CA VAL A 88 0.04 1.03 3.16
C VAL A 88 -0.83 2.27 3.36
N LEU A 89 -2.13 2.09 3.65
CA LEU A 89 -3.03 3.21 3.97
C LEU A 89 -2.60 3.98 5.23
N ARG A 90 -2.15 3.30 6.29
CA ARG A 90 -1.60 3.95 7.49
C ARG A 90 -0.33 4.75 7.18
N GLU A 91 0.56 4.23 6.34
CA GLU A 91 1.77 4.94 5.92
C GLU A 91 1.46 6.18 5.07
N ILE A 92 0.48 6.09 4.17
CA ILE A 92 0.02 7.23 3.36
C ILE A 92 -0.56 8.31 4.27
N ASP A 93 -1.41 7.96 5.23
CA ASP A 93 -1.95 8.92 6.20
C ASP A 93 -0.83 9.62 6.98
N ALA A 94 0.15 8.85 7.48
CA ALA A 94 1.32 9.42 8.16
C ALA A 94 2.09 10.41 7.27
N LYS A 95 2.34 10.07 6.00
CA LYS A 95 3.01 10.95 5.03
C LYS A 95 2.18 12.21 4.72
N ARG A 96 0.84 12.11 4.62
CA ARG A 96 -0.06 13.26 4.47
C ARG A 96 0.04 14.19 5.68
N GLN A 97 0.06 13.64 6.89
CA GLN A 97 0.21 14.43 8.12
C GLN A 97 1.58 15.13 8.18
N MET A 98 2.67 14.44 7.82
CA MET A 98 4.01 15.05 7.72
C MET A 98 4.02 16.21 6.72
N LEU A 99 3.49 15.98 5.51
CA LEU A 99 3.39 17.00 4.47
C LEU A 99 2.60 18.23 4.94
N ALA A 100 1.45 18.01 5.59
CA ALA A 100 0.63 19.10 6.14
C ALA A 100 1.39 19.89 7.22
N ARG A 101 2.10 19.22 8.13
CA ARG A 101 2.90 19.88 9.16
C ARG A 101 4.03 20.73 8.56
N VAL A 102 4.77 20.21 7.58
CA VAL A 102 5.84 20.96 6.91
C VAL A 102 5.29 22.19 6.19
N VAL A 103 4.19 22.04 5.45
CA VAL A 103 3.56 23.17 4.73
C VAL A 103 3.02 24.22 5.71
N ASN A 104 2.34 23.80 6.78
CA ASN A 104 1.79 24.72 7.77
C ASN A 104 2.90 25.48 8.51
N HIS A 105 3.97 24.80 8.88
CA HIS A 105 5.11 25.44 9.54
C HIS A 105 5.79 26.45 8.60
N ALA A 106 5.99 26.11 7.32
CA ALA A 106 6.53 27.04 6.32
C ALA A 106 5.65 28.29 6.13
N ASN A 107 4.32 28.12 6.18
CA ASN A 107 3.38 29.24 6.04
C ASN A 107 3.39 30.16 7.27
N LEU A 108 3.61 29.62 8.47
CA LEU A 108 3.62 30.37 9.73
C LEU A 108 4.96 31.07 9.98
N MET A 109 6.07 30.36 9.74
CA MET A 109 7.41 30.80 10.14
C MET A 109 8.26 31.29 8.96
N GLY A 110 7.75 31.18 7.73
CA GLY A 110 8.54 31.33 6.52
C GLY A 110 9.22 30.02 6.10
N ARG A 111 9.42 29.86 4.79
CA ARG A 111 10.06 28.67 4.23
C ARG A 111 11.58 28.80 4.33
N ASP A 112 12.22 27.74 4.85
CA ASP A 112 13.67 27.57 4.92
C ASP A 112 14.12 26.27 4.22
N GLU A 113 15.42 25.97 4.31
CA GLU A 113 16.03 24.77 3.73
C GLU A 113 15.51 23.47 4.33
N ILE A 114 15.22 23.43 5.64
CA ILE A 114 14.70 22.24 6.33
C ILE A 114 13.36 21.84 5.72
N HIS A 115 12.47 22.81 5.43
CA HIS A 115 11.22 22.53 4.73
C HIS A 115 11.47 21.95 3.33
N GLY A 116 12.47 22.48 2.63
CA GLY A 116 12.90 21.98 1.32
C GLY A 116 13.30 20.51 1.39
N ASP A 117 14.20 20.19 2.30
CA ASP A 117 14.80 18.86 2.43
C ASP A 117 13.78 17.81 2.87
N LEU A 118 12.92 18.14 3.84
CA LEU A 118 11.85 17.22 4.25
C LEU A 118 10.90 16.89 3.10
N LEU A 119 10.58 17.86 2.24
CA LEU A 119 9.74 17.62 1.05
C LEU A 119 10.47 16.76 0.01
N ARG A 120 11.77 16.98 -0.23
CA ARG A 120 12.58 16.15 -1.14
C ARG A 120 12.72 14.71 -0.63
N LEU A 121 12.91 14.53 0.68
CA LEU A 121 12.98 13.21 1.32
C LEU A 121 11.65 12.46 1.21
N LEU A 122 10.51 13.13 1.44
CA LEU A 122 9.18 12.53 1.22
C LEU A 122 8.94 12.14 -0.24
N ALA A 123 9.58 12.83 -1.19
CA ALA A 123 9.46 12.56 -2.62
C ALA A 123 10.41 11.47 -3.13
N LEU A 124 11.43 11.11 -2.35
CA LEU A 124 12.47 10.17 -2.77
C LEU A 124 11.94 8.78 -3.18
N PRO A 125 10.95 8.17 -2.50
CA PRO A 125 10.37 6.90 -2.94
C PRO A 125 9.72 6.95 -4.32
N TYR A 126 9.45 8.15 -4.84
CA TYR A 126 8.79 8.39 -6.11
C TYR A 126 9.76 8.82 -7.21
N ALA A 127 11.07 8.70 -7.01
CA ALA A 127 12.10 9.19 -7.95
C ALA A 127 12.00 8.57 -9.36
N ASP A 128 11.44 7.37 -9.47
CA ASP A 128 11.24 6.65 -10.75
C ASP A 128 9.86 6.91 -11.37
N ARG A 129 9.00 7.70 -10.74
CA ARG A 129 7.66 8.00 -11.27
C ARG A 129 7.71 9.08 -12.35
N PRO A 130 6.88 8.95 -13.41
CA PRO A 130 6.69 10.02 -14.38
C PRO A 130 6.35 11.36 -13.72
N GLY A 131 6.98 12.43 -14.18
CA GLY A 131 6.79 13.78 -13.64
C GLY A 131 7.68 14.13 -12.45
N TYR A 132 8.43 13.18 -11.87
CA TYR A 132 9.48 13.51 -10.91
C TYR A 132 10.59 14.34 -11.58
N ARG A 133 10.98 15.47 -10.98
CA ARG A 133 12.03 16.37 -11.51
C ARG A 133 13.34 16.16 -10.76
N LYS A 134 14.47 16.17 -11.49
CA LYS A 134 15.82 16.01 -10.90
C LYS A 134 16.14 17.04 -9.82
N GLU A 135 15.60 18.26 -9.93
CA GLU A 135 15.73 19.34 -8.94
C GLU A 135 15.05 19.04 -7.58
N TRP A 136 14.24 17.99 -7.50
CA TRP A 136 13.61 17.50 -6.27
C TRP A 136 14.41 16.41 -5.56
N ARG A 137 15.59 16.04 -6.09
CA ARG A 137 16.51 15.16 -5.37
C ARG A 137 17.18 15.95 -4.23
N PRO A 138 17.29 15.37 -3.03
CA PRO A 138 18.09 15.94 -1.94
C PRO A 138 19.53 16.21 -2.37
#